data_AF-A0A7J4P060-F1
#
_entry.id   AF-A0A7J4P060-F1
#
_cell.length_a   1.000
_cell.length_b   1.000
_cell.length_c   1.000
_cell.angle_alpha   90.00
_cell.angle_beta   90.00
_cell.angle_gamma   90.00
#
_symmetry.space_group_name_H-M   'P 1'
#
loop_
_entity.id
_entity.type
_entity.pdbx_description
1 polymer ?
#
loop_
_entity_poly.entity_id
_entity_poly.type
_entity_poly.pdbx_seq_one_letter_code
_entity_poly.pdbx_strand_id
1 'polypeptide(L)' 'MAQDIVVEIEPAITDSPLVVCEGCGKLVPKTNLCLYCGAPILYRRIAPS' A
#
# COMPACT_ATOMS: atom_id res chain seq x y z
N MET A 1 6.81 -41.48 13.47
CA MET A 1 5.75 -40.49 13.74
C MET A 1 6.28 -39.14 13.25
N ALA A 2 6.03 -38.79 12.00
CA ALA A 2 6.42 -37.51 11.43
C ALA A 2 5.27 -36.52 11.66
N GLN A 3 5.58 -35.30 12.10
CA GLN A 3 4.59 -34.24 12.28
C GLN A 3 4.86 -33.20 11.21
N ASP A 4 3.98 -33.17 10.20
CA ASP A 4 3.89 -32.11 9.20
C ASP A 4 3.23 -30.89 9.84
N ILE A 5 3.99 -29.81 10.00
CA ILE A 5 3.52 -28.53 10.50
C ILE A 5 3.06 -27.72 9.29
N VAL A 6 1.75 -27.65 9.07
CA VAL A 6 1.15 -26.75 8.10
C VAL A 6 1.10 -25.34 8.68
N VAL A 7 2.00 -24.47 8.22
CA VAL A 7 1.90 -23.04 8.51
C VAL A 7 0.94 -22.44 7.48
N GLU A 8 -0.32 -22.31 7.86
CA GLU A 8 -1.30 -21.53 7.11
C GLU A 8 -0.90 -20.05 7.21
N ILE A 9 -0.22 -19.56 6.17
CA ILE A 9 0.15 -18.15 6.05
C ILE A 9 -1.10 -17.42 5.54
N GLU A 10 -2.01 -17.10 6.46
CA GLU A 10 -3.09 -16.16 6.16
C GLU A 10 -2.42 -14.84 5.74
N PRO A 11 -2.64 -14.33 4.52
CA PRO A 11 -2.08 -13.05 4.13
C PRO A 11 -2.74 -12.02 5.03
N ALA A 12 -1.98 -11.46 5.96
CA ALA A 12 -2.43 -10.39 6.83
C ALA A 12 -2.83 -9.19 5.95
N ILE A 13 -4.10 -9.17 5.53
CA ILE A 13 -4.74 -8.03 4.90
C ILE A 13 -4.93 -7.02 6.02
N THR A 14 -3.83 -6.39 6.39
CA THR A 14 -3.82 -5.20 7.23
C THR A 14 -4.68 -4.18 6.48
N ASP A 15 -5.74 -3.70 7.13
CA ASP A 15 -6.75 -2.73 6.67
C ASP A 15 -6.13 -1.35 6.37
N SER A 16 -5.02 -1.35 5.64
CA SER A 16 -4.31 -0.16 5.24
C SER A 16 -5.15 0.48 4.14
N PRO A 17 -5.66 1.70 4.32
CA PRO A 17 -6.48 2.34 3.30
C PRO A 17 -5.68 2.42 1.99
N LEU A 18 -6.18 1.76 0.95
CA LEU A 18 -5.60 1.80 -0.39
C LEU A 18 -6.09 3.07 -1.10
N VAL A 19 -5.22 3.69 -1.87
CA VAL A 19 -5.51 4.92 -2.63
C VAL A 19 -4.90 4.82 -4.03
N VAL A 20 -5.58 5.42 -5.01
CA VAL A 20 -5.04 5.50 -6.37
C VAL A 20 -4.01 6.61 -6.42
N CYS A 21 -2.81 6.29 -6.91
CA CYS A 21 -1.76 7.28 -7.14
C CYS A 21 -2.13 8.20 -8.31
N GLU A 22 -2.21 9.52 -8.09
CA GLU A 22 -2.46 10.48 -9.18
C GLU A 22 -1.30 10.55 -10.20
N GLY A 23 -0.09 10.15 -9.81
CA GLY A 23 1.09 10.19 -10.69
C GLY A 23 1.20 9.01 -11.66
N CYS A 24 0.78 7.81 -11.27
CA CYS A 24 0.89 6.60 -12.13
C CYS A 24 -0.41 5.81 -12.30
N GLY A 25 -1.49 6.18 -11.62
CA GLY A 25 -2.80 5.51 -11.68
C GLY A 25 -2.87 4.16 -10.96
N LYS A 26 -1.79 3.72 -10.29
CA LYS A 26 -1.79 2.43 -9.56
C LYS A 26 -2.45 2.57 -8.20
N LEU A 27 -3.15 1.51 -7.80
CA LEU A 27 -3.66 1.35 -6.43
C LEU A 27 -2.48 1.02 -5.50
N VAL A 28 -2.24 1.87 -4.51
CA VAL A 28 -1.14 1.76 -3.56
C VAL A 28 -1.63 1.97 -2.14
N PRO A 29 -0.95 1.42 -1.11
CA PRO A 29 -1.26 1.76 0.27
C PRO A 29 -1.04 3.26 0.50
N LYS A 30 -1.95 3.89 1.27
CA LYS A 30 -1.90 5.30 1.65
C LYS A 30 -0.71 5.55 2.57
N THR A 31 0.43 5.76 1.93
CA THR A 31 1.72 6.05 2.53
C THR A 31 2.19 7.42 2.04
N ASN A 32 3.33 7.89 2.54
CA ASN A 32 3.88 9.18 2.15
C ASN A 32 4.18 9.29 0.64
N LEU A 33 4.67 8.20 0.02
CA LEU A 33 5.12 8.17 -1.37
C LEU A 33 4.59 6.90 -2.05
N CYS A 34 4.34 6.98 -3.35
CA CYS A 34 3.99 5.83 -4.16
C CYS A 34 5.18 4.89 -4.26
N LEU A 35 5.00 3.63 -3.85
CA LEU A 35 6.05 2.60 -3.93
C LEU A 35 6.47 2.25 -5.37
N TYR A 36 5.65 2.59 -6.37
CA TYR A 36 5.93 2.27 -7.77
C TYR A 36 6.60 3.40 -8.53
N CYS A 37 6.15 4.65 -8.37
CA CYS A 37 6.67 5.78 -9.14
C CYS A 37 7.35 6.86 -8.28
N GLY A 38 7.33 6.73 -6.95
CA GLY A 38 7.90 7.73 -6.03
C GLY A 38 7.06 8.99 -5.87
N ALA A 39 5.89 9.09 -6.50
CA ALA A 39 5.05 10.29 -6.41
C ALA A 39 4.48 10.50 -4.99
N PRO A 40 4.33 11.74 -4.52
CA PRO A 40 3.71 12.05 -3.24
C PRO A 40 2.24 11.62 -3.20
N ILE A 41 1.84 10.81 -2.21
CA ILE A 41 0.46 10.32 -2.05
C ILE A 41 -0.28 11.10 -0.95
N LEU A 42 0.37 11.37 0.19
CA LEU A 42 -0.23 12.08 1.32
C LEU A 42 -0.09 13.60 1.21
N TYR A 43 0.93 14.08 0.49
CA TYR A 43 1.20 15.51 0.34
C TYR A 43 0.54 16.03 -0.94
N ARG A 44 -0.79 16.02 -0.99
CA ARG A 44 -1.47 16.95 -1.88
C ARG A 44 -1.25 18.33 -1.26
N ARG A 45 -0.13 18.97 -1.59
CA ARG A 45 0.03 20.41 -1.35
C ARG A 45 -1.06 21.06 -2.17
N ILE A 46 -2.19 21.33 -1.53
CA ILE A 46 -3.11 22.35 -2.00
C ILE A 46 -2.25 23.60 -2.03
N ALA A 47 -1.75 23.93 -3.22
CA ALA A 47 -1.11 25.21 -3.45
C ALA A 47 -2.20 26.25 -3.12
N PRO A 48 -1.97 27.16 -2.15
CA PRO A 48 -2.90 28.26 -1.96
C PRO A 48 -2.91 29.05 -3.28
N SER A 49 -4.04 29.02 -3.98
CA SER A 49 -4.33 29.83 -5.16
C SER A 49 -5.45 30.78 -4.79
#